data_AF-A0A2E9P0C8-F1
#
_entry.id   AF-A0A2E9P0C8-F1
#
_cell.length_a   1.000
_cell.length_b   1.000
_cell.length_c   1.000
_cell.angle_alpha   90.00
_cell.angle_beta   90.00
_cell.angle_gamma   90.00
#
_symmetry.space_group_name_H-M   'P 1'
#
loop_
_entity.id
_entity.type
_entity.pdbx_description
1 polymer ?
#
loop_
_entity_poly.entity_id
_entity_poly.type
_entity_poly.pdbx_seq_one_letter_code
_entity_poly.pdbx_strand_id
1 'polypeptide(L)'
;MSQEIERVYTIPLGKVKLSQSQHRAVRAINMIKEFARHHMKVEEIKIEEELSHLIWAKGVRNPPRKVRVRMSKTDEGYVLVSQYDEDVESEVVPKKETKKIEDKVEEAPAKEEAPAKEEAPAKEEAPAKEEAPA
;
A
#
# COMPACT_ATOMS: atom_id res chain seq x y z
N MET A 1 29.70 -21.00 12.19
CA MET A 1 29.03 -21.08 10.88
C MET A 1 27.64 -20.49 11.05
N SER A 2 27.51 -19.17 10.94
CA SER A 2 26.19 -18.56 10.78
C SER A 2 25.80 -18.72 9.32
N GLN A 3 24.68 -19.38 9.07
CA GLN A 3 24.10 -19.43 7.74
C GLN A 3 22.95 -18.43 7.75
N GLU A 4 23.21 -17.25 7.20
CA GLU A 4 22.16 -16.33 6.78
C GLU A 4 21.38 -17.02 5.66
N ILE A 5 20.20 -17.52 6.02
CA ILE A 5 19.31 -18.21 5.10
C ILE A 5 18.23 -17.20 4.72
N GLU A 6 18.41 -16.62 3.54
CA GLU A 6 17.41 -15.78 2.90
C GLU A 6 16.68 -16.58 1.83
N ARG A 7 15.35 -16.57 1.87
CA ARG A 7 14.53 -17.25 0.87
C ARG A 7 13.32 -16.40 0.53
N VAL A 8 13.02 -16.31 -0.76
CA VAL A 8 11.81 -15.68 -1.26
C VAL A 8 10.75 -16.75 -1.50
N TYR A 9 9.58 -16.56 -0.91
CA TYR A 9 8.43 -17.45 -1.07
C TYR A 9 7.20 -16.70 -1.53
N THR A 10 6.34 -17.40 -2.27
CA THR A 10 4.97 -16.95 -2.52
C THR A 10 4.03 -17.72 -1.59
N ILE A 11 3.39 -17.01 -0.66
CA ILE A 11 2.48 -17.60 0.32
C ILE A 11 1.05 -17.59 -0.24
N PRO A 12 0.40 -18.74 -0.44
CA PRO A 12 -0.99 -18.81 -0.85
C PRO A 12 -1.93 -18.61 0.35
N LEU A 13 -2.63 -17.47 0.37
CA LEU A 13 -3.63 -17.13 1.40
C LEU A 13 -5.06 -17.52 0.98
N GLY A 14 -5.21 -18.36 -0.04
CA GLY A 14 -6.52 -18.78 -0.56
C GLY A 14 -7.43 -19.42 0.49
N LYS A 15 -6.84 -20.14 1.46
CA LYS A 15 -7.58 -20.82 2.55
C LYS A 15 -8.22 -19.84 3.54
N VAL A 16 -7.83 -18.56 3.52
CA VAL A 16 -8.41 -17.54 4.40
C VAL A 16 -9.92 -17.36 4.18
N LYS A 17 -10.42 -17.58 2.96
CA LYS A 17 -11.84 -17.43 2.62
C LYS A 17 -12.77 -18.44 3.30
N LEU A 18 -12.23 -19.55 3.84
CA LEU A 18 -13.01 -20.52 4.61
C LEU A 18 -13.45 -19.92 5.97
N SER A 19 -12.68 -18.96 6.49
CA SER A 19 -13.03 -18.29 7.74
C SER A 19 -14.13 -17.25 7.55
N GLN A 20 -14.82 -16.94 8.65
CA GLN A 20 -15.78 -15.85 8.76
C GLN A 20 -15.16 -14.54 8.25
N SER A 21 -15.95 -13.73 7.54
CA SER A 21 -15.45 -12.53 6.87
C SER A 21 -14.70 -11.56 7.79
N GLN A 22 -15.15 -11.43 9.04
CA GLN A 22 -14.57 -10.50 10.00
C GLN A 22 -13.19 -10.94 10.52
N HIS A 23 -12.82 -12.21 10.37
CA HIS A 23 -11.56 -12.74 10.92
C HIS A 23 -10.55 -13.11 9.84
N ARG A 24 -10.77 -12.68 8.59
CA ARG A 24 -9.94 -13.10 7.44
C ARG A 24 -8.53 -12.54 7.50
N ALA A 25 -8.34 -11.23 7.70
CA ALA A 25 -6.99 -10.67 7.83
C ALA A 25 -6.21 -11.26 9.01
N VAL A 26 -6.87 -11.47 10.15
CA VAL A 26 -6.26 -12.14 11.32
C VAL A 26 -5.84 -13.58 10.99
N ARG A 27 -6.71 -14.33 10.30
CA ARG A 27 -6.39 -15.69 9.80
C ARG A 27 -5.21 -15.67 8.83
N ALA A 28 -5.12 -14.65 7.96
CA ALA A 28 -4.02 -14.51 7.00
C ALA A 28 -2.67 -14.36 7.73
N ILE A 29 -2.59 -13.51 8.75
CA ILE A 29 -1.39 -13.36 9.58
C ILE A 29 -1.00 -14.68 10.24
N ASN A 30 -1.97 -15.41 10.80
CA ASN A 30 -1.69 -16.71 11.43
C ASN A 30 -1.19 -17.74 10.41
N MET A 31 -1.74 -17.74 9.18
CA MET A 31 -1.24 -18.59 8.09
C MET A 31 0.19 -18.25 7.68
N ILE A 32 0.57 -16.97 7.67
CA ILE A 32 1.95 -16.56 7.36
C ILE A 32 2.90 -17.05 8.46
N LYS A 33 2.50 -16.92 9.74
CA LYS A 33 3.25 -17.48 10.87
C LYS A 33 3.39 -19.00 10.79
N GLU A 34 2.31 -19.72 10.47
CA GLU A 34 2.36 -21.18 10.25
C GLU A 34 3.31 -21.56 9.11
N PHE A 35 3.26 -20.81 7.99
CA PHE A 35 4.13 -21.03 6.85
C PHE A 35 5.61 -20.82 7.21
N ALA A 36 5.93 -19.74 7.94
CA ALA A 36 7.29 -19.46 8.41
C ALA A 36 7.80 -20.54 9.38
N ARG A 37 6.97 -20.99 10.33
CA ARG A 37 7.31 -22.11 11.24
C ARG A 37 7.64 -23.38 10.44
N HIS A 38 6.86 -23.67 9.41
CA HIS A 38 7.06 -24.88 8.61
C HIS A 38 8.36 -24.85 7.78
N HIS A 39 8.66 -23.72 7.14
CA HIS A 39 9.81 -23.63 6.21
C HIS A 39 11.14 -23.36 6.91
N MET A 40 11.13 -22.55 7.96
CA MET A 40 12.36 -22.11 8.64
C MET A 40 12.62 -22.89 9.94
N LYS A 41 11.63 -23.65 10.44
CA LYS A 41 11.71 -24.48 11.66
C LYS A 41 12.12 -23.68 12.91
N VAL A 42 11.53 -22.50 13.06
CA VAL A 42 11.75 -21.55 14.16
C VAL A 42 10.41 -21.18 14.77
N GLU A 43 10.36 -20.98 16.09
CA GLU A 43 9.12 -20.65 16.82
C GLU A 43 8.81 -19.15 16.81
N GLU A 44 9.81 -18.31 17.00
CA GLU A 44 9.65 -16.85 17.05
C GLU A 44 9.70 -16.22 15.66
N ILE A 45 8.59 -15.58 15.27
CA ILE A 45 8.42 -14.96 13.95
C ILE A 45 7.97 -13.52 14.13
N LYS A 46 8.75 -12.62 13.54
CA LYS A 46 8.48 -11.19 13.49
C LYS A 46 8.07 -10.82 12.06
N ILE A 47 6.92 -10.19 11.95
CA ILE A 47 6.37 -9.71 10.69
C ILE A 47 6.67 -8.22 10.61
N GLU A 48 7.23 -7.79 9.49
CA GLU A 48 7.43 -6.36 9.25
C GLU A 48 6.10 -5.61 9.09
N GLU A 49 6.14 -4.33 9.41
CA GLU A 49 4.98 -3.46 9.38
C GLU A 49 4.41 -3.30 7.95
N GLU A 50 5.28 -3.17 6.95
CA GLU A 50 4.87 -3.03 5.55
C GLU A 50 4.02 -4.21 5.06
N LEU A 51 4.47 -5.43 5.35
CA LEU A 51 3.73 -6.64 5.03
C LEU A 51 2.40 -6.72 5.78
N SER A 52 2.36 -6.24 7.03
CA SER A 52 1.10 -6.11 7.78
C SER A 52 0.16 -5.12 7.10
N HIS A 53 0.64 -3.92 6.75
CA HIS A 53 -0.17 -2.92 6.05
C HIS A 53 -0.73 -3.44 4.73
N LEU A 54 0.04 -4.20 3.95
CA LEU A 54 -0.45 -4.81 2.71
C LEU A 54 -1.59 -5.82 2.96
N ILE A 55 -1.51 -6.61 4.04
CA ILE A 55 -2.59 -7.55 4.40
C ILE A 55 -3.87 -6.79 4.77
N TRP A 56 -3.73 -5.67 5.47
CA TRP A 56 -4.85 -4.87 5.97
C TRP A 56 -5.30 -3.76 5.01
N ALA A 57 -4.62 -3.55 3.87
CA ALA A 57 -4.89 -2.47 2.92
C ALA A 57 -6.33 -2.43 2.38
N LYS A 58 -6.96 -3.60 2.25
CA LYS A 58 -8.37 -3.74 1.80
C LYS A 58 -9.34 -4.01 2.97
N GLY A 59 -8.90 -3.75 4.19
CA GLY A 59 -9.61 -4.02 5.43
C GLY A 59 -9.67 -5.50 5.80
N VAL A 60 -10.35 -5.79 6.92
CA VAL A 60 -10.35 -7.12 7.54
C VAL A 60 -10.99 -8.22 6.69
N ARG A 61 -11.90 -7.83 5.78
CA ARG A 61 -12.76 -8.74 4.99
C ARG A 61 -12.07 -9.34 3.77
N ASN A 62 -11.11 -8.63 3.19
CA ASN A 62 -10.55 -8.97 1.89
C ASN A 62 -9.02 -8.88 1.84
N PRO A 63 -8.30 -9.71 2.62
CA PRO A 63 -6.85 -9.78 2.51
C PRO A 63 -6.41 -10.27 1.12
N PRO A 64 -5.18 -9.93 0.67
CA PRO A 64 -4.61 -10.41 -0.58
C PRO A 64 -4.61 -11.94 -0.67
N ARG A 65 -4.79 -12.49 -1.89
CA ARG A 65 -4.91 -13.95 -2.09
C ARG A 65 -3.56 -14.67 -2.15
N LYS A 66 -2.52 -13.94 -2.52
CA LYS A 66 -1.12 -14.36 -2.58
C LYS A 66 -0.28 -13.19 -2.10
N VAL A 67 0.77 -13.46 -1.33
CA VAL A 67 1.75 -12.47 -0.92
C VAL A 67 3.14 -13.04 -1.16
N ARG A 68 4.02 -12.22 -1.72
CA ARG A 68 5.42 -12.59 -1.95
C ARG A 68 6.25 -11.98 -0.84
N VAL A 69 7.08 -12.82 -0.26
CA VAL A 69 7.66 -12.56 1.04
C VAL A 69 9.10 -13.04 1.04
N ARG A 70 10.00 -12.20 1.54
CA ARG A 70 11.37 -12.58 1.88
C ARG A 70 11.38 -13.03 3.34
N MET A 71 11.95 -14.20 3.59
CA MET A 71 12.19 -14.71 4.94
C MET A 71 13.69 -14.76 5.18
N SER A 72 14.14 -14.02 6.19
CA SER A 72 15.54 -14.01 6.62
C SER A 72 15.63 -14.57 8.03
N LYS A 73 16.56 -15.50 8.25
CA LYS A 73 16.86 -16.04 9.59
C LYS A 73 17.95 -15.21 10.23
N THR A 74 17.65 -14.56 11.35
CA THR A 74 18.62 -13.81 12.14
C THR A 74 19.34 -14.72 13.13
N ASP A 75 20.59 -14.39 13.48
CA ASP A 75 21.39 -15.12 14.47
C ASP A 75 20.74 -15.15 15.87
N GLU A 76 19.91 -14.15 16.17
CA GLU A 76 19.13 -14.02 17.41
C GLU A 76 17.97 -15.02 17.51
N GLY A 77 17.82 -15.93 16.54
CA GLY A 77 16.91 -17.07 16.64
C GLY A 77 15.46 -16.79 16.24
N TYR A 78 15.14 -15.61 15.71
CA TYR A 78 13.85 -15.31 15.10
C TYR A 78 13.93 -15.20 13.57
N VAL A 79 12.78 -15.35 12.92
CA VAL A 79 12.62 -15.13 11.48
C VAL A 79 11.98 -13.77 11.25
N LEU A 80 12.63 -12.96 10.42
CA LEU A 80 12.08 -11.71 9.91
C LEU A 80 11.38 -11.97 8.56
N VAL A 81 10.18 -11.44 8.44
CA VAL A 81 9.29 -11.66 7.30
C VAL A 81 8.99 -10.31 6.66
N SER A 82 9.66 -10.06 5.52
CA SER A 82 9.64 -8.79 4.78
C SER A 82 8.85 -8.92 3.48
N GLN A 83 8.25 -7.82 3.02
CA GLN A 83 7.60 -7.81 1.71
C GLN A 83 8.66 -7.87 0.60
N TYR A 84 8.36 -8.60 -0.48
CA TYR A 84 9.21 -8.64 -1.65
C TYR A 84 8.43 -8.13 -2.87
N ASP A 85 8.78 -6.92 -3.30
CA ASP A 85 8.28 -6.30 -4.52
C ASP A 85 9.33 -6.52 -5.62
N GLU A 86 9.02 -7.36 -6.61
CA GLU A 86 9.89 -7.54 -7.78
C GLU A 86 9.91 -6.32 -8.69
N ASP A 87 8.92 -5.43 -8.56
CA ASP A 87 8.70 -4.35 -9.52
C ASP A 87 9.72 -3.21 -9.38
N VAL A 88 10.44 -3.09 -8.25
CA VAL A 88 11.37 -1.97 -7.98
C VAL A 88 12.70 -2.09 -8.74
N GLU A 89 13.14 -3.28 -9.15
CA GLU A 89 14.39 -3.42 -9.92
C GLU A 89 14.25 -3.03 -11.41
N SER A 90 13.03 -2.84 -11.91
CA SER A 90 12.78 -2.58 -13.34
C SER A 90 12.60 -1.11 -13.72
N GLU A 91 12.43 -0.18 -12.76
CA GLU A 91 12.18 1.25 -13.07
C GLU A 91 13.41 2.17 -12.95
N VAL A 92 14.57 1.71 -12.48
CA VAL A 92 15.73 2.57 -12.14
C VAL A 92 16.87 2.58 -13.18
N VAL A 93 16.64 2.11 -14.42
CA VAL A 93 17.63 2.14 -15.52
C VAL A 93 16.96 2.54 -16.85
N PRO A 94 17.40 3.56 -17.62
CA PRO A 94 17.67 4.97 -17.32
C PRO A 94 16.87 5.93 -18.27
N LYS A 95 16.11 6.90 -17.75
CA LYS A 95 15.38 7.93 -18.56
C LYS A 95 16.23 9.17 -18.89
N LYS A 96 17.55 9.00 -19.03
CA LYS A 96 18.51 10.07 -19.33
C LYS A 96 19.01 9.86 -20.75
N GLU A 97 18.89 10.89 -21.59
CA GLU A 97 19.30 10.98 -23.02
C GLU A 97 18.23 10.61 -24.07
N THR A 98 17.28 11.52 -24.29
CA THR A 98 17.03 12.10 -25.63
C THR A 98 16.33 13.45 -25.46
N LYS A 99 17.13 14.53 -25.38
CA LYS A 99 16.68 15.89 -25.64
C LYS A 99 17.07 16.22 -27.10
N LYS A 100 16.06 16.55 -27.92
CA LYS A 100 16.03 17.75 -28.79
C LYS A 100 17.00 17.82 -30.00
N ILE A 101 16.47 17.57 -31.20
CA ILE A 101 16.68 18.33 -32.46
C ILE A 101 15.31 18.25 -33.19
N GLU A 102 14.42 19.22 -33.00
CA GLU A 102 14.09 20.28 -33.98
C GLU A 102 13.33 19.77 -35.22
N ASP A 103 12.00 19.88 -35.18
CA ASP A 103 11.31 20.56 -36.28
C ASP A 103 10.17 21.41 -35.70
N LYS A 104 10.22 22.69 -36.03
CA LYS A 104 9.32 23.75 -35.62
C LYS A 104 8.92 24.46 -36.91
N VAL A 105 7.73 24.15 -37.40
CA VAL A 105 6.94 24.97 -38.31
C VAL A 105 5.50 24.87 -37.79
N GLU A 106 5.09 25.87 -36.99
CA GLU A 106 3.94 26.76 -37.29
C GLU A 106 2.63 25.98 -37.49
N GLU A 107 1.60 26.13 -36.66
CA GLU A 107 0.83 27.38 -36.56
C GLU A 107 -0.16 27.33 -35.38
N ALA A 108 -0.16 28.37 -34.56
CA ALA A 108 -1.30 28.85 -33.77
C ALA A 108 -1.22 30.38 -33.81
N PRO A 109 -2.33 31.12 -34.00
CA PRO A 109 -3.09 31.49 -32.81
C PRO A 109 -4.61 31.74 -33.00
N ALA A 110 -5.35 31.34 -31.96
CA ALA A 110 -6.39 32.06 -31.21
C ALA A 110 -7.39 33.02 -31.91
N LYS A 111 -8.67 32.71 -31.72
CA LYS A 111 -9.80 33.60 -31.33
C LYS A 111 -10.93 32.71 -30.80
N GLU A 112 -11.81 33.01 -29.86
CA GLU A 112 -12.09 34.12 -28.93
C GLU A 112 -13.46 33.73 -28.36
N GLU A 113 -13.61 33.47 -27.05
CA GLU A 113 -14.81 33.79 -26.26
C GLU A 113 -14.73 33.26 -24.82
N ALA A 114 -14.40 34.18 -23.92
CA ALA A 114 -15.08 34.30 -22.64
C ALA A 114 -15.93 35.58 -22.74
N PRO A 115 -17.09 35.63 -22.06
CA PRO A 115 -17.17 36.65 -21.03
C PRO A 115 -17.82 36.16 -19.74
N ALA A 116 -17.14 36.51 -18.65
CA ALA A 116 -17.69 36.61 -17.31
C ALA A 116 -18.50 37.90 -17.16
N LYS A 117 -19.57 37.86 -16.35
CA LYS A 117 -20.18 38.92 -15.53
C LYS A 117 -21.41 38.28 -14.87
N GLU A 118 -21.79 38.49 -13.61
CA GLU A 118 -21.36 39.28 -12.47
C GLU A 118 -22.47 39.03 -11.42
N GLU A 119 -22.16 38.67 -10.17
CA GLU A 119 -22.87 39.14 -8.96
C GLU A 119 -22.48 38.32 -7.71
N ALA A 120 -21.61 38.93 -6.92
CA ALA A 120 -21.74 39.08 -5.47
C ALA A 120 -21.58 40.61 -5.22
N PRO A 121 -22.08 41.27 -4.14
CA PRO A 121 -22.15 40.71 -2.78
C PRO A 121 -23.25 41.27 -1.80
N ALA A 122 -23.33 40.62 -0.63
CA ALA A 122 -23.56 41.15 0.73
C ALA A 122 -24.92 41.78 1.17
N LYS A 123 -25.55 41.16 2.19
CA LYS A 123 -25.92 41.72 3.52
C LYS A 123 -26.43 40.58 4.43
N GLU A 124 -25.74 40.22 5.52
CA GLU A 124 -25.79 40.84 6.86
C GLU A 124 -26.97 40.33 7.69
N GLU A 125 -26.73 39.38 8.62
CA GLU A 125 -27.14 39.50 10.04
C GLU A 125 -26.77 38.24 10.86
N ALA A 126 -26.00 38.47 11.91
CA ALA A 126 -25.99 37.74 13.18
C ALA A 126 -26.26 38.80 14.27
N PRO A 127 -26.41 38.47 15.56
CA PRO A 127 -27.22 37.47 16.26
C PRO A 127 -27.99 38.07 17.48
N ALA A 128 -29.13 37.49 17.93
CA ALA A 128 -29.67 37.66 19.31
C ALA A 128 -30.74 36.55 19.57
N LYS A 129 -30.65 35.65 20.56
CA LYS A 129 -30.69 35.76 22.04
C LYS A 129 -32.14 35.78 22.59
N GLU A 130 -32.61 34.65 23.13
CA GLU A 130 -33.54 34.51 24.30
C GLU A 130 -33.61 33.00 24.64
N GLU A 131 -33.09 32.50 25.78
CA GLU A 131 -33.76 32.38 27.10
C GLU A 131 -35.08 31.58 27.02
N ALA A 132 -35.40 30.56 27.82
CA ALA A 132 -34.99 30.21 29.19
C ALA A 132 -35.31 28.72 29.50
N PRO A 133 -34.76 28.16 30.60
CA PRO A 133 -35.07 26.82 31.11
C PRO A 133 -36.32 26.81 32.01
N ALA A 134 -36.93 25.63 32.18
CA ALA A 134 -37.86 25.30 33.26
C ALA A 134 -37.66 23.84 33.69
#